data_AF-A0A671VKS2-F1
#
_entry.id   AF-A0A671VKS2-F1
#
_cell.length_a   1.000
_cell.length_b   1.000
_cell.length_c   1.000
_cell.angle_alpha   90.00
_cell.angle_beta   90.00
_cell.angle_gamma   90.00
#
_symmetry.space_group_name_H-M   'P 1'
#
loop_
_entity.id
_entity.type
_entity.pdbx_description
1 polymer ?
#
loop_
_entity_poly.entity_id
_entity_poly.type
_entity_poly.pdbx_seq_one_letter_code
_entity_poly.pdbx_strand_id
1 'polypeptide(L)'
;MNSTSSPGTHNLQLCYVCLTLSFQVLVDVRRVVGDDSYRPRDPRELCGHIFTTCYMASENSSEDTCSRAKGLASQIGSTHMNINIDMAVKGILGIFSVVTGRFPQFRANGGSHRENLALQNVQARVRMVLAYLFAQLSLWARGKPGGLLVLGSANVDESLTGYFTKYDCSSADINPIGGISKTDLKSFLLYCVEQFQLTTLKGIVAAPPTAELEPLTDGQVSQTDEADMGMTYSELSVIGRLRKISKCGPFSMFCKLIHTWKDVLSPMEVAEKVKHFFRMYSVNRHKMTTVTPSYHAESYSPDDNRFDLRPFLYNTGWVWQFRCINNQVSQMEANTLKP
;
A
#
# COMPACT_ATOMS: atom_id res chain seq x y z
N MET A 1 5.69 0.70 4.84
CA MET A 1 5.24 1.49 6.02
C MET A 1 4.93 2.97 5.77
N ASN A 2 5.36 3.59 4.67
CA ASN A 2 5.13 5.03 4.48
C ASN A 2 3.67 5.39 4.12
N SER A 3 2.85 4.43 3.68
CA SER A 3 1.41 4.62 3.41
C SER A 3 0.50 4.27 4.60
N THR A 4 0.98 3.49 5.57
CA THR A 4 0.17 3.02 6.71
C THR A 4 -0.07 4.10 7.77
N SER A 5 0.68 5.20 7.76
CA SER A 5 0.53 6.33 8.68
C SER A 5 -0.60 7.31 8.28
N SER A 6 -0.93 7.38 6.99
CA SER A 6 -1.91 8.33 6.46
C SER A 6 -3.35 8.07 6.91
N PRO A 7 -3.86 6.84 7.06
CA PRO A 7 -5.16 6.60 7.68
C PRO A 7 -5.24 7.14 9.12
N GLY A 8 -4.14 7.11 9.87
CA GLY A 8 -4.07 7.64 11.23
C GLY A 8 -4.24 9.16 11.29
N THR A 9 -3.67 9.89 10.33
CA THR A 9 -3.81 11.36 10.27
C THR A 9 -5.19 11.80 9.80
N HIS A 10 -5.83 11.08 8.87
CA HIS A 10 -7.23 11.33 8.47
C HIS A 10 -8.19 11.15 9.64
N ASN A 11 -8.00 10.11 10.47
CA ASN A 11 -8.84 9.90 11.66
C ASN A 11 -8.66 11.01 12.71
N LEU A 12 -7.45 11.52 12.89
CA LEU A 12 -7.23 12.65 13.79
C LEU A 12 -7.93 13.91 13.28
N GLN A 13 -7.88 14.21 11.97
CA GLN A 13 -8.63 15.31 11.37
C GLN A 13 -10.13 15.19 11.61
N LEU A 14 -10.68 13.98 11.49
CA LEU A 14 -12.08 13.71 11.80
C LEU A 14 -12.40 14.05 13.27
N CYS A 15 -11.50 13.72 14.20
CA CYS A 15 -11.65 14.07 15.61
C CYS A 15 -11.62 15.59 15.85
N TYR A 16 -10.78 16.34 15.13
CA TYR A 16 -10.79 17.81 15.18
C TYR A 16 -12.11 18.40 14.68
N VAL A 17 -12.67 17.85 13.60
CA VAL A 17 -13.99 18.26 13.07
C VAL A 17 -15.11 17.93 14.06
N CYS A 18 -15.02 16.83 14.81
CA CYS A 18 -16.02 16.51 15.83
C CYS A 18 -16.07 17.52 16.99
N LEU A 19 -15.05 18.36 17.17
CA LEU A 19 -15.05 19.43 18.17
C LEU A 19 -15.79 20.70 17.71
N THR A 20 -16.06 20.88 16.42
CA THR A 20 -16.96 21.93 15.92
C THR A 20 -18.41 21.44 16.03
N LEU A 21 -18.89 21.43 17.28
CA LEU A 21 -20.11 20.75 17.73
C LEU A 21 -21.40 21.26 17.05
N SER A 22 -21.87 20.55 16.02
CA SER A 22 -23.31 20.50 15.72
C SER A 22 -24.00 19.52 16.69
N PHE A 23 -25.27 19.77 17.03
CA PHE A 23 -26.02 18.89 17.94
C PHE A 23 -26.04 17.43 17.46
N GLN A 24 -26.21 17.23 16.15
CA GLN A 24 -26.22 15.90 15.54
C GLN A 24 -24.88 15.17 15.71
N VAL A 25 -23.76 15.86 15.49
CA VAL A 25 -22.41 15.28 15.66
C VAL A 25 -22.19 14.80 17.10
N LEU A 26 -22.66 15.55 18.10
CA LEU A 26 -22.54 15.12 19.50
C LEU A 26 -23.35 13.85 19.79
N VAL A 27 -24.58 13.76 19.27
CA VAL A 27 -25.42 12.55 19.39
C VAL A 27 -24.73 11.35 18.75
N ASP A 28 -24.15 11.52 17.57
CA ASP A 28 -23.47 10.44 16.86
C ASP A 28 -22.20 9.98 17.58
N VAL A 29 -21.38 10.92 18.09
CA VAL A 29 -20.18 10.59 18.87
C VAL A 29 -20.55 9.79 20.13
N ARG A 30 -21.57 10.20 20.87
CA ARG A 30 -22.04 9.48 22.08
C ARG A 30 -22.48 8.06 21.76
N ARG A 31 -23.23 7.88 20.68
CA ARG A 31 -23.65 6.57 20.19
C ARG A 31 -22.47 5.68 19.81
N VAL A 32 -21.49 6.22 19.08
CA VAL A 32 -20.29 5.49 18.65
C VAL A 32 -19.42 5.09 19.83
N VAL A 33 -19.24 5.99 20.81
CA VAL A 33 -18.45 5.73 22.02
C VAL A 33 -19.20 4.80 23.00
N GLY A 34 -20.52 4.78 22.95
CA GLY A 34 -21.38 4.03 23.86
C GLY A 34 -21.56 4.72 25.22
N ASP A 35 -21.48 6.06 25.26
CA ASP A 35 -21.63 6.87 26.48
C ASP A 35 -22.42 8.14 26.18
N ASP A 36 -23.67 8.21 26.67
CA ASP A 36 -24.59 9.34 26.46
C ASP A 36 -24.15 10.62 27.18
N SER A 37 -23.32 10.51 28.21
CA SER A 37 -22.79 11.65 28.94
C SER A 37 -21.54 12.25 28.29
N TYR A 38 -20.88 11.48 27.43
CA TYR A 38 -19.61 11.84 26.81
C TYR A 38 -19.69 13.17 26.05
N ARG A 39 -18.64 13.99 26.21
CA ARG A 39 -18.47 15.26 25.50
C ARG A 39 -16.99 15.39 25.14
N PRO A 40 -16.62 15.22 23.86
CA PRO A 40 -15.22 15.29 23.45
C PRO A 40 -14.67 16.70 23.72
N ARG A 41 -13.53 16.78 24.40
CA ARG A 41 -12.80 18.03 24.66
C ARG A 41 -11.43 18.07 24.00
N ASP A 42 -10.80 16.90 23.89
CA ASP A 42 -9.51 16.71 23.24
C ASP A 42 -9.69 15.75 22.05
N PRO A 43 -9.22 16.08 20.83
CA PRO A 43 -9.27 15.17 19.69
C PRO A 43 -8.56 13.85 19.96
N ARG A 44 -7.48 13.87 20.75
CA ARG A 44 -6.66 12.69 21.07
C ARG A 44 -7.43 11.73 21.97
N GLU A 45 -8.19 12.26 22.92
CA GLU A 45 -9.08 11.47 23.77
C GLU A 45 -10.12 10.75 22.91
N LEU A 46 -10.85 11.49 22.06
CA LEU A 46 -11.84 10.90 21.15
C LEU A 46 -11.21 9.84 20.24
N CYS A 47 -10.03 10.11 19.67
CA CYS A 47 -9.26 9.16 18.87
C CYS A 47 -9.00 7.85 19.62
N GLY A 48 -8.70 7.90 20.91
CA GLY A 48 -8.52 6.71 21.75
C GLY A 48 -9.76 5.83 21.87
N HIS A 49 -10.96 6.43 21.80
CA HIS A 49 -12.22 5.70 21.82
C HIS A 49 -12.57 5.05 20.48
N ILE A 50 -12.29 5.73 19.37
CA ILE A 50 -12.79 5.34 18.04
C ILE A 50 -11.73 4.71 17.14
N PHE A 51 -10.45 4.83 17.47
CA PHE A 51 -9.36 4.38 16.63
C PHE A 51 -8.39 3.47 17.38
N THR A 52 -8.27 2.24 16.89
CA THR A 52 -7.33 1.24 17.40
C THR A 52 -6.27 0.97 16.34
N THR A 53 -5.00 1.22 16.67
CA THR A 53 -3.85 0.92 15.83
C THR A 53 -3.19 -0.39 16.27
N CYS A 54 -2.71 -1.19 15.31
CA CYS A 54 -2.05 -2.46 15.60
C CYS A 54 -0.77 -2.59 14.78
N TYR A 55 0.37 -2.63 15.46
CA TYR A 55 1.66 -2.98 14.87
C TYR A 55 1.86 -4.49 14.98
N MET A 56 2.12 -5.15 13.83
CA MET A 56 2.26 -6.60 13.75
C MET A 56 3.67 -6.98 13.28
N ALA A 57 4.58 -7.08 14.24
CA ALA A 57 5.98 -7.39 14.03
C ALA A 57 6.19 -8.85 13.59
N SER A 58 7.25 -9.08 12.84
CA SER A 58 7.86 -10.40 12.60
C SER A 58 9.31 -10.39 13.06
N GLU A 59 9.99 -11.53 13.03
CA GLU A 59 11.43 -11.65 13.34
C GLU A 59 12.31 -10.72 12.49
N ASN A 60 11.83 -10.30 11.32
CA ASN A 60 12.51 -9.40 10.39
C ASN A 60 12.24 -7.90 10.63
N SER A 61 11.32 -7.56 11.54
CA SER A 61 10.90 -6.17 11.77
C SER A 61 11.93 -5.41 12.61
N SER A 62 12.25 -4.17 12.22
CA SER A 62 13.19 -3.34 12.98
C SER A 62 12.56 -2.71 14.22
N GLU A 63 13.40 -2.36 15.21
CA GLU A 63 12.95 -1.58 16.37
C GLU A 63 12.51 -0.18 15.96
N ASP A 64 13.16 0.38 14.94
CA ASP A 64 12.90 1.67 14.33
C ASP A 64 11.45 1.81 13.84
N THR A 65 10.97 0.82 13.09
CA THR A 65 9.61 0.82 12.56
C THR A 65 8.56 0.66 13.66
N CYS A 66 8.82 -0.21 14.63
CA CYS A 66 8.01 -0.38 15.82
C CYS A 66 7.91 0.92 16.65
N SER A 67 9.04 1.59 16.89
CA SER A 67 9.14 2.83 17.63
C SER A 67 8.38 3.97 16.95
N ARG A 68 8.50 4.10 15.62
CA ARG A 68 7.73 5.08 14.83
C ARG A 68 6.22 4.83 14.90
N ALA A 69 5.77 3.57 14.81
CA ALA A 69 4.35 3.24 14.91
C ALA A 69 3.79 3.62 16.29
N LYS A 70 4.50 3.26 17.36
CA LYS A 70 4.13 3.60 18.74
C LYS A 70 4.15 5.12 18.98
N GLY A 71 5.16 5.81 18.46
CA GLY A 71 5.29 7.27 18.56
C GLY A 71 4.10 7.99 17.91
N LEU A 72 3.74 7.60 16.68
CA LEU A 72 2.59 8.19 15.99
C LEU A 72 1.28 7.88 16.71
N ALA A 73 1.07 6.64 17.14
CA ALA A 73 -0.12 6.23 17.87
C ALA A 73 -0.30 7.04 19.17
N SER A 74 0.80 7.29 19.89
CA SER A 74 0.82 8.16 21.07
C SER A 74 0.46 9.60 20.72
N GLN A 75 1.05 10.17 19.65
CA GLN A 75 0.76 11.56 19.24
C GLN A 75 -0.70 11.75 18.83
N ILE A 76 -1.29 10.81 18.09
CA ILE A 76 -2.71 10.91 17.68
C ILE A 76 -3.70 10.50 18.79
N GLY A 77 -3.24 9.79 19.83
CA GLY A 77 -4.08 9.34 20.96
C GLY A 77 -4.82 8.01 20.74
N SER A 78 -4.48 7.23 19.72
CA SER A 78 -5.16 5.96 19.43
C SER A 78 -4.91 4.88 20.48
N THR A 79 -5.84 3.94 20.66
CA THR A 79 -5.55 2.69 21.38
C THR A 79 -4.51 1.88 20.56
N HIS A 80 -3.31 1.66 21.10
CA HIS A 80 -2.23 1.00 20.35
C HIS A 80 -1.96 -0.42 20.85
N MET A 81 -1.85 -1.36 19.92
CA MET A 81 -1.43 -2.74 20.18
C MET A 81 -0.15 -3.05 19.41
N ASN A 82 0.75 -3.81 20.04
CA ASN A 82 1.94 -4.36 19.41
C ASN A 82 1.93 -5.88 19.61
N ILE A 83 1.94 -6.64 18.51
CA ILE A 83 1.89 -8.10 18.51
C ILE A 83 2.99 -8.67 17.62
N ASN A 84 3.44 -9.88 17.93
CA ASN A 84 4.37 -10.64 17.09
C ASN A 84 3.62 -11.78 16.36
N ILE A 85 3.86 -11.94 15.06
CA ILE A 85 3.17 -12.92 14.21
C ILE A 85 3.91 -14.25 14.04
N ASP A 86 5.13 -14.37 14.54
CA ASP A 86 6.05 -15.46 14.21
C ASP A 86 5.51 -16.82 14.67
N MET A 87 4.82 -16.87 15.82
CA MET A 87 4.19 -18.11 16.29
C MET A 87 3.13 -18.63 15.30
N ALA A 88 2.28 -17.74 14.78
CA ALA A 88 1.26 -18.10 13.80
C ALA A 88 1.89 -18.50 12.46
N VAL A 89 2.91 -17.77 12.01
CA VAL A 89 3.67 -18.08 10.78
C VAL A 89 4.35 -19.45 10.90
N LYS A 90 5.06 -19.71 12.00
CA LYS A 90 5.72 -21.00 12.28
C LYS A 90 4.71 -22.14 12.33
N GLY A 91 3.53 -21.93 12.93
CA GLY A 91 2.45 -22.92 12.93
C GLY A 91 2.00 -23.30 11.51
N ILE A 92 1.75 -22.32 10.65
CA ILE A 92 1.35 -22.54 9.25
C ILE A 92 2.45 -23.26 8.46
N LEU A 93 3.70 -22.83 8.58
CA LEU A 93 4.83 -23.46 7.91
C LEU A 93 5.10 -24.88 8.43
N GLY A 94 4.85 -25.12 9.72
CA GLY A 94 4.90 -26.45 10.32
C GLY A 94 3.93 -27.42 9.68
N ILE A 95 2.67 -27.01 9.46
CA ILE A 95 1.67 -27.82 8.75
C ILE A 95 2.14 -28.17 7.34
N PHE A 96 2.65 -27.18 6.60
CA PHE A 96 3.20 -27.41 5.25
C PHE A 96 4.37 -28.41 5.27
N SER A 97 5.28 -28.28 6.23
CA SER A 97 6.44 -29.16 6.38
C SER A 97 6.05 -30.59 6.70
N VAL A 98 5.09 -30.80 7.61
CA VAL A 98 4.58 -32.14 7.97
C VAL A 98 3.99 -32.86 6.76
N VAL A 99 3.27 -32.16 5.88
CA VAL A 99 2.62 -32.76 4.71
C VAL A 99 3.60 -33.00 3.56
N THR A 100 4.54 -32.08 3.33
CA THR A 100 5.40 -32.09 2.13
C THR A 100 6.81 -32.63 2.37
N GLY A 101 7.23 -32.76 3.63
CA GLY A 101 8.60 -33.10 4.01
C GLY A 101 9.64 -32.02 3.66
N ARG A 102 9.20 -30.79 3.34
CA ARG A 102 10.07 -29.67 2.97
C ARG A 102 9.75 -28.42 3.77
N PHE A 103 10.80 -27.68 4.13
CA PHE A 103 10.69 -26.39 4.78
C PHE A 103 11.21 -25.29 3.85
N PRO A 104 10.38 -24.32 3.42
CA PRO A 104 10.82 -23.25 2.52
C PRO A 104 11.81 -22.32 3.22
N GLN A 105 12.75 -21.76 2.46
CA GLN A 105 13.78 -20.85 2.98
C GLN A 105 13.69 -19.46 2.34
N PHE A 106 14.09 -18.42 3.11
CA PHE A 106 14.30 -17.09 2.55
C PHE A 106 15.50 -17.09 1.61
N ARG A 107 15.54 -16.13 0.68
CA ARG A 107 16.63 -16.00 -0.30
C ARG A 107 17.99 -15.80 0.37
N ALA A 108 18.02 -15.01 1.44
CA ALA A 108 19.22 -14.80 2.27
C ALA A 108 19.79 -16.11 2.85
N ASN A 109 18.94 -17.15 2.97
CA ASN A 109 19.29 -18.43 3.54
C ASN A 109 19.44 -19.52 2.46
N GLY A 110 19.49 -19.16 1.18
CA GLY A 110 19.65 -20.10 0.06
C GLY A 110 18.36 -20.57 -0.61
N GLY A 111 17.20 -20.04 -0.21
CA GLY A 111 15.92 -20.37 -0.82
C GLY A 111 15.72 -19.79 -2.23
N SER A 112 14.87 -20.44 -3.03
CA SER A 112 14.50 -19.94 -4.36
C SER A 112 13.63 -18.67 -4.30
N HIS A 113 13.52 -17.96 -5.43
CA HIS A 113 12.61 -16.80 -5.55
C HIS A 113 11.15 -17.15 -5.18
N ARG A 114 10.70 -18.36 -5.56
CA ARG A 114 9.36 -18.84 -5.24
C ARG A 114 9.16 -19.03 -3.73
N GLU A 115 10.15 -19.60 -3.04
CA GLU A 115 10.10 -19.81 -1.59
C GLU A 115 10.12 -18.47 -0.85
N ASN A 116 11.02 -17.56 -1.23
CA ASN A 116 11.11 -16.22 -0.64
C ASN A 116 9.77 -15.49 -0.73
N LEU A 117 9.19 -15.45 -1.94
CA LEU A 117 7.89 -14.80 -2.17
C LEU A 117 6.76 -15.49 -1.39
N ALA A 118 6.77 -16.82 -1.28
CA ALA A 118 5.78 -17.55 -0.50
C ALA A 118 5.86 -17.21 1.00
N LEU A 119 7.06 -17.15 1.57
CA LEU A 119 7.28 -16.79 2.98
C LEU A 119 6.84 -15.36 3.28
N GLN A 120 7.16 -14.40 2.42
CA GLN A 120 6.69 -13.02 2.55
C GLN A 120 5.15 -12.96 2.47
N ASN A 121 4.54 -13.67 1.52
CA ASN A 121 3.09 -13.71 1.36
C ASN A 121 2.37 -14.34 2.57
N VAL A 122 2.93 -15.38 3.19
CA VAL A 122 2.34 -15.99 4.41
C VAL A 122 2.32 -14.97 5.54
N GLN A 123 3.43 -14.28 5.80
CA GLN A 123 3.47 -13.22 6.81
C GLN A 123 2.45 -12.11 6.51
N ALA A 124 2.33 -11.68 5.25
CA ALA A 124 1.38 -10.65 4.83
C ALA A 124 -0.08 -11.07 5.09
N ARG A 125 -0.44 -12.33 4.80
CA ARG A 125 -1.81 -12.86 5.03
C ARG A 125 -2.12 -13.11 6.50
N VAL A 126 -1.15 -13.57 7.29
CA VAL A 126 -1.33 -13.74 8.74
C VAL A 126 -1.70 -12.42 9.40
N ARG A 127 -1.08 -11.31 8.98
CA ARG A 127 -1.45 -9.97 9.47
C ARG A 127 -2.90 -9.61 9.16
N MET A 128 -3.42 -9.97 7.99
CA MET A 128 -4.83 -9.77 7.65
C MET A 128 -5.75 -10.57 8.56
N VAL A 129 -5.46 -11.86 8.78
CA VAL A 129 -6.24 -12.72 9.69
C VAL A 129 -6.29 -12.12 11.10
N LEU A 130 -5.14 -11.69 11.61
CA LEU A 130 -5.06 -11.05 12.92
C LEU A 130 -5.80 -9.72 12.96
N ALA A 131 -5.71 -8.88 11.92
CA ALA A 131 -6.40 -7.60 11.85
C ALA A 131 -7.91 -7.78 12.02
N TYR A 132 -8.51 -8.74 11.31
CA TYR A 132 -9.93 -9.05 11.43
C TYR A 132 -10.30 -9.68 12.78
N LEU A 133 -9.44 -10.54 13.33
CA LEU A 133 -9.66 -11.10 14.68
C LEU A 133 -9.72 -9.99 15.73
N PHE A 134 -8.77 -9.06 15.71
CA PHE A 134 -8.76 -7.91 16.63
C PHE A 134 -9.91 -6.95 16.34
N ALA A 135 -10.28 -6.73 15.09
CA ALA A 135 -11.43 -5.90 14.76
C ALA A 135 -12.73 -6.45 15.36
N GLN A 136 -12.91 -7.77 15.35
CA GLN A 136 -14.09 -8.43 15.89
C GLN A 136 -14.07 -8.57 17.42
N LEU A 137 -12.91 -8.79 18.04
CA LEU A 137 -12.82 -9.18 19.45
C LEU A 137 -12.13 -8.17 20.38
N SER A 138 -11.42 -7.15 19.88
CA SER A 138 -10.69 -6.23 20.76
C SER A 138 -11.61 -5.37 21.64
N LEU A 139 -12.81 -5.02 21.17
CA LEU A 139 -13.82 -4.33 21.98
C LEU A 139 -14.43 -5.29 23.01
N TRP A 140 -14.79 -6.51 22.58
CA TRP A 140 -15.27 -7.56 23.47
C TRP A 140 -14.29 -7.84 24.62
N ALA A 141 -12.99 -7.96 24.33
CA ALA A 141 -11.94 -8.19 25.33
C ALA A 141 -11.82 -7.04 26.35
N ARG A 142 -12.33 -5.84 26.01
CA ARG A 142 -12.39 -4.66 26.88
C ARG A 142 -13.78 -4.49 27.53
N GLY A 143 -14.66 -5.49 27.41
CA GLY A 143 -16.03 -5.42 27.93
C GLY A 143 -16.94 -4.43 27.19
N LYS A 144 -16.57 -4.03 25.96
CA LYS A 144 -17.33 -3.09 25.13
C LYS A 144 -18.15 -3.82 24.06
N PRO A 145 -19.37 -3.38 23.74
CA PRO A 145 -20.14 -3.93 22.64
C PRO A 145 -19.57 -3.51 21.28
N GLY A 146 -20.02 -4.20 20.22
CA GLY A 146 -19.71 -3.85 18.83
C GLY A 146 -18.41 -4.46 18.29
N GLY A 147 -18.01 -3.99 17.11
CA GLY A 147 -16.80 -4.38 16.39
C GLY A 147 -16.20 -3.18 15.65
N LEU A 148 -15.00 -3.34 15.12
CA LEU A 148 -14.28 -2.30 14.39
C LEU A 148 -14.34 -2.55 12.88
N LEU A 149 -14.29 -1.47 12.10
CA LEU A 149 -14.01 -1.56 10.66
C LEU A 149 -12.49 -1.63 10.45
N VAL A 150 -12.04 -2.56 9.62
CA VAL A 150 -10.64 -2.68 9.21
C VAL A 150 -10.37 -1.66 8.11
N LEU A 151 -9.34 -0.82 8.32
CA LEU A 151 -8.90 0.17 7.33
C LEU A 151 -7.71 -0.35 6.51
N GLY A 152 -7.86 -0.34 5.19
CA GLY A 152 -6.77 -0.59 4.26
C GLY A 152 -5.85 0.62 4.10
N SER A 153 -4.65 0.39 3.55
CA SER A 153 -3.66 1.45 3.33
C SER A 153 -2.86 1.30 2.02
N ALA A 154 -3.42 0.59 1.04
CA ALA A 154 -2.86 0.60 -0.32
C ALA A 154 -3.07 1.99 -0.93
N ASN A 155 -2.12 2.48 -1.73
CA ASN A 155 -2.30 3.71 -2.52
C ASN A 155 -2.63 3.39 -3.97
N VAL A 156 -2.99 4.43 -4.74
CA VAL A 156 -3.44 4.28 -6.12
C VAL A 156 -2.35 3.73 -7.05
N ASP A 157 -1.09 4.06 -6.79
CA ASP A 157 0.05 3.70 -7.64
C ASP A 157 0.45 2.22 -7.46
N GLU A 158 0.51 1.74 -6.20
CA GLU A 158 0.68 0.31 -5.88
C GLU A 158 -0.50 -0.53 -6.38
N SER A 159 -1.73 0.01 -6.25
CA SER A 159 -2.94 -0.66 -6.76
C SER A 159 -2.88 -0.80 -8.29
N LEU A 160 -2.39 0.22 -8.99
CA LEU A 160 -2.27 0.22 -10.45
C LEU A 160 -1.31 -0.87 -10.96
N THR A 161 -0.17 -1.06 -10.31
CA THR A 161 0.81 -2.10 -10.67
C THR A 161 0.44 -3.47 -10.09
N GLY A 162 -0.47 -3.50 -9.14
CA GLY A 162 -0.82 -4.68 -8.35
C GLY A 162 0.32 -5.14 -7.45
N TYR A 163 1.13 -4.18 -6.98
CA TYR A 163 2.25 -4.39 -6.06
C TYR A 163 1.75 -4.52 -4.61
N PHE A 164 1.04 -5.62 -4.35
CA PHE A 164 0.57 -6.03 -3.04
C PHE A 164 0.28 -7.53 -3.03
N THR A 165 0.19 -8.15 -1.86
CA THR A 165 -0.16 -9.57 -1.76
C THR A 165 -1.67 -9.73 -1.81
N LYS A 166 -2.18 -10.58 -2.70
CA LYS A 166 -3.62 -10.85 -2.73
C LYS A 166 -4.07 -11.44 -1.39
N TYR A 167 -5.03 -10.77 -0.74
CA TYR A 167 -5.57 -11.07 0.59
C TYR A 167 -4.62 -10.84 1.78
N ASP A 168 -3.68 -9.91 1.67
CA ASP A 168 -3.02 -9.31 2.84
C ASP A 168 -3.82 -8.11 3.39
N CYS A 169 -3.21 -7.25 4.21
CA CYS A 169 -3.85 -6.05 4.76
C CYS A 169 -4.22 -4.99 3.70
N SER A 170 -3.93 -5.20 2.42
CA SER A 170 -4.57 -4.46 1.32
C SER A 170 -6.05 -4.82 1.14
N SER A 171 -6.48 -5.96 1.68
CA SER A 171 -7.86 -6.45 1.75
C SER A 171 -8.43 -6.14 3.14
N ALA A 172 -9.31 -5.16 3.19
CA ALA A 172 -9.91 -4.56 4.37
C ALA A 172 -11.37 -4.21 4.05
N ASP A 173 -12.08 -3.55 4.98
CA ASP A 173 -13.49 -3.18 4.75
C ASP A 173 -13.59 -1.95 3.86
N ILE A 174 -12.76 -0.93 4.14
CA ILE A 174 -12.64 0.31 3.36
C ILE A 174 -11.20 0.81 3.35
N ASN A 175 -10.81 1.53 2.28
CA ASN A 175 -9.49 2.14 2.16
C ASN A 175 -9.59 3.65 1.90
N PRO A 176 -9.32 4.51 2.89
CA PRO A 176 -9.46 5.96 2.73
C PRO A 176 -8.40 6.58 1.81
N ILE A 177 -7.28 5.90 1.57
CA ILE A 177 -6.16 6.43 0.78
C ILE A 177 -5.95 5.72 -0.56
N GLY A 178 -6.78 4.73 -0.89
CA GLY A 178 -6.63 3.91 -2.09
C GLY A 178 -6.76 4.68 -3.41
N GLY A 179 -7.39 5.84 -3.39
CA GLY A 179 -7.49 6.73 -4.54
C GLY A 179 -6.43 7.84 -4.58
N ILE A 180 -5.44 7.88 -3.68
CA ILE A 180 -4.47 8.99 -3.55
C ILE A 180 -3.08 8.55 -4.04
N SER A 181 -2.37 9.42 -4.77
CA SER A 181 -1.00 9.18 -5.23
C SER A 181 0.02 9.09 -4.08
N LYS A 182 1.08 8.31 -4.23
CA LYS A 182 2.16 8.21 -3.24
C LYS A 182 2.84 9.55 -2.99
N THR A 183 2.97 10.36 -4.04
CA THR A 183 3.53 11.72 -3.97
C THR A 183 2.66 12.62 -3.11
N ASP A 184 1.34 12.59 -3.29
CA ASP A 184 0.43 13.42 -2.48
C ASP A 184 0.31 12.92 -1.05
N LEU A 185 0.39 11.60 -0.82
CA LEU A 185 0.47 11.06 0.53
C LEU A 185 1.69 11.58 1.28
N LYS A 186 2.87 11.63 0.64
CA LYS A 186 4.08 12.22 1.27
C LYS A 186 3.88 13.70 1.59
N SER A 187 3.35 14.47 0.64
CA SER A 187 3.04 15.90 0.84
C SER A 187 2.04 16.11 1.97
N PHE A 188 1.01 15.28 2.04
CA PHE A 188 -0.02 15.33 3.08
C PHE A 188 0.54 15.00 4.47
N LEU A 189 1.44 14.02 4.58
CA LEU A 189 2.10 13.71 5.84
C LEU A 189 2.98 14.88 6.32
N LEU A 190 3.68 15.57 5.42
CA LEU A 190 4.46 16.76 5.74
C LEU A 190 3.57 17.93 6.19
N TYR A 191 2.45 18.14 5.51
CA TYR A 191 1.42 19.09 5.97
C TYR A 191 0.94 18.75 7.39
N CYS A 192 0.71 17.47 7.69
CA CYS A 192 0.27 17.04 9.02
C CYS A 192 1.31 17.26 10.12
N VAL A 193 2.60 17.21 9.78
CA VAL A 193 3.68 17.58 10.72
C VAL A 193 3.50 19.02 11.18
N GLU A 194 3.25 19.93 10.25
CA GLU A 194 3.16 21.37 10.53
C GLU A 194 1.83 21.73 11.22
N GLN A 195 0.71 21.20 10.74
CA GLN A 195 -0.62 21.59 11.22
C GLN A 195 -1.04 20.88 12.51
N PHE A 196 -0.71 19.61 12.66
CA PHE A 196 -1.14 18.79 13.81
C PHE A 196 -0.01 18.47 14.78
N GLN A 197 1.19 19.02 14.55
CA GLN A 197 2.37 18.83 15.40
C GLN A 197 2.76 17.34 15.58
N LEU A 198 2.48 16.52 14.58
CA LEU A 198 2.78 15.09 14.57
C LEU A 198 4.23 14.84 14.15
N THR A 199 5.17 15.19 15.03
CA THR A 199 6.61 15.16 14.71
C THR A 199 7.15 13.78 14.36
N THR A 200 6.51 12.68 14.82
CA THR A 200 6.91 11.31 14.44
C THR A 200 6.79 11.08 12.93
N LEU A 201 5.91 11.81 12.24
CA LEU A 201 5.77 11.71 10.79
C LEU A 201 7.03 12.14 10.04
N LYS A 202 7.88 13.02 10.59
CA LYS A 202 9.17 13.39 9.95
C LYS A 202 10.06 12.16 9.76
N GLY A 203 10.19 11.34 10.79
CA GLY A 203 10.95 10.09 10.74
C GLY A 203 10.31 9.05 9.81
N ILE A 204 8.98 9.01 9.71
CA ILE A 204 8.27 8.12 8.79
C ILE A 204 8.49 8.52 7.33
N VAL A 205 8.39 9.82 7.01
CA VAL A 205 8.58 10.32 5.64
C VAL A 205 10.04 10.17 5.17
N ALA A 206 11.00 10.38 6.08
CA ALA A 206 12.43 10.25 5.78
C ALA A 206 12.89 8.78 5.66
N ALA A 207 12.17 7.84 6.26
CA ALA A 207 12.52 6.42 6.17
C ALA A 207 12.39 5.89 4.73
N PRO A 208 13.35 5.08 4.26
CA PRO A 208 13.25 4.46 2.95
C PRO A 208 11.99 3.59 2.86
N PRO A 209 11.25 3.61 1.74
CA PRO A 209 10.08 2.76 1.57
C PRO A 209 10.54 1.32 1.34
N THR A 210 10.37 0.48 2.37
CA THR A 210 10.71 -0.94 2.33
C THR A 210 9.62 -1.80 2.96
N ALA A 211 9.59 -3.08 2.59
CA ALA A 211 8.85 -4.12 3.26
C ALA A 211 9.81 -5.00 4.08
N GLU A 212 9.77 -4.88 5.41
CA GLU A 212 10.56 -5.70 6.35
C GLU A 212 9.98 -7.13 6.46
N LEU A 213 9.88 -7.84 5.33
CA LEU A 213 9.30 -9.19 5.21
C LEU A 213 10.35 -10.28 4.99
N GLU A 214 11.60 -9.91 4.75
CA GLU A 214 12.74 -10.82 4.60
C GLU A 214 13.85 -10.46 5.59
N PRO A 215 14.73 -11.42 5.95
CA PRO A 215 15.82 -11.18 6.88
C PRO A 215 16.68 -9.99 6.44
N LEU A 216 17.01 -9.13 7.39
CA LEU A 216 17.93 -8.02 7.17
C LEU A 216 19.33 -8.59 6.89
N THR A 217 19.94 -8.18 5.79
CA THR A 217 21.35 -8.49 5.50
C THR A 217 22.20 -7.41 6.19
N ASP A 218 23.08 -7.80 7.12
CA ASP A 218 23.91 -6.88 7.90
C ASP A 218 23.12 -5.78 8.66
N GLY A 219 21.90 -6.09 9.09
CA GLY A 219 21.02 -5.16 9.79
C GLY A 219 20.42 -4.06 8.91
N GLN A 220 20.61 -4.13 7.59
CA GLN A 220 20.01 -3.22 6.62
C GLN A 220 18.94 -3.91 5.78
N VAL A 221 17.93 -3.13 5.40
CA VAL A 221 16.88 -3.62 4.51
C VAL A 221 17.46 -3.80 3.10
N SER A 222 17.28 -4.99 2.53
CA SER A 222 17.94 -5.38 1.29
C SER A 222 17.41 -4.66 0.04
N GLN A 223 16.17 -4.12 0.05
CA GLN A 223 15.56 -3.58 -1.16
C GLN A 223 14.45 -2.54 -0.88
N THR A 224 14.33 -1.54 -1.77
CA THR A 224 13.25 -0.54 -1.74
C THR A 224 12.09 -0.95 -2.63
N ASP A 225 10.88 -0.48 -2.30
CA ASP A 225 9.66 -0.76 -3.08
C ASP A 225 9.80 -0.37 -4.57
N GLU A 226 10.47 0.76 -4.86
CA GLU A 226 10.68 1.23 -6.23
C GLU A 226 11.65 0.33 -7.02
N ALA A 227 12.68 -0.21 -6.35
CA ALA A 227 13.60 -1.16 -6.96
C ALA A 227 12.90 -2.49 -7.25
N ASP A 228 12.07 -2.99 -6.33
CA ASP A 228 11.24 -4.18 -6.54
C ASP A 228 10.21 -4.01 -7.67
N MET A 229 9.55 -2.84 -7.75
CA MET A 229 8.63 -2.55 -8.84
C MET A 229 9.34 -2.30 -10.18
N GLY A 230 10.64 -1.96 -10.15
CA GLY A 230 11.41 -1.55 -11.34
C GLY A 230 10.99 -0.18 -11.89
N MET A 231 10.29 0.63 -11.09
CA MET A 231 9.77 1.94 -11.46
C MET A 231 9.63 2.83 -10.24
N THR A 232 9.89 4.13 -10.42
CA THR A 232 9.67 5.11 -9.36
C THR A 232 8.18 5.48 -9.25
N TYR A 233 7.76 5.96 -8.09
CA TYR A 233 6.40 6.47 -7.91
C TYR A 233 6.10 7.67 -8.82
N SER A 234 7.11 8.49 -9.14
CA SER A 234 6.94 9.61 -10.09
C SER A 234 6.67 9.12 -11.51
N GLU A 235 7.39 8.09 -11.97
CA GLU A 235 7.14 7.43 -13.25
C GLU A 235 5.75 6.79 -13.29
N LEU A 236 5.36 6.06 -12.23
CA LEU A 236 4.05 5.41 -12.14
C LEU A 236 2.89 6.41 -12.20
N SER A 237 3.03 7.57 -11.56
CA SER A 237 2.02 8.63 -11.59
C SER A 237 1.81 9.17 -13.02
N VAL A 238 2.90 9.38 -13.79
CA VAL A 238 2.82 9.77 -15.21
C VAL A 238 2.17 8.68 -16.05
N ILE A 239 2.62 7.43 -15.89
CA ILE A 239 2.10 6.27 -16.60
C ILE A 239 0.60 6.06 -16.32
N GLY A 240 0.17 6.19 -15.06
CA GLY A 240 -1.22 6.10 -14.63
C GLY A 240 -2.12 7.11 -15.34
N ARG A 241 -1.69 8.38 -15.36
CA ARG A 241 -2.39 9.44 -16.10
C ARG A 241 -2.43 9.17 -17.61
N LEU A 242 -1.32 8.76 -18.22
CA LEU A 242 -1.29 8.40 -19.64
C LEU A 242 -2.26 7.26 -19.98
N ARG A 243 -2.26 6.20 -19.17
CA ARG A 243 -3.13 5.03 -19.34
C ARG A 243 -4.60 5.40 -19.21
N LYS A 244 -4.98 6.09 -18.13
CA LYS A 244 -6.39 6.28 -17.75
C LYS A 244 -6.98 7.59 -18.25
N ILE A 245 -6.25 8.70 -18.21
CA ILE A 245 -6.74 10.02 -18.65
C ILE A 245 -6.53 10.15 -20.16
N SER A 246 -5.28 9.98 -20.62
CA SER A 246 -4.92 10.10 -22.05
C SER A 246 -5.24 8.85 -22.89
N LYS A 247 -5.89 7.84 -22.28
CA LYS A 247 -6.37 6.60 -22.92
C LYS A 247 -5.30 5.84 -23.70
N CYS A 248 -4.04 5.91 -23.26
CA CYS A 248 -2.94 5.29 -23.97
C CYS A 248 -2.84 3.78 -23.68
N GLY A 249 -2.85 2.96 -24.74
CA GLY A 249 -2.32 1.60 -24.72
C GLY A 249 -0.78 1.58 -24.85
N PRO A 250 -0.14 0.40 -24.94
CA PRO A 250 1.32 0.28 -24.89
C PRO A 250 2.04 1.13 -25.94
N PHE A 251 1.66 1.00 -27.21
CA PHE A 251 2.33 1.71 -28.30
C PHE A 251 2.14 3.25 -28.20
N SER A 252 0.90 3.71 -27.98
CA SER A 252 0.63 5.14 -27.81
C SER A 252 1.32 5.75 -26.57
N MET A 253 1.48 4.96 -25.50
CA MET A 253 2.20 5.40 -24.32
C MET A 253 3.68 5.56 -24.62
N PHE A 254 4.29 4.57 -25.29
CA PHE A 254 5.66 4.66 -25.79
C PHE A 254 5.86 5.92 -26.65
N CYS A 255 5.03 6.16 -27.67
CA CYS A 255 5.15 7.33 -28.54
C CYS A 255 5.06 8.68 -27.79
N LYS A 256 4.33 8.75 -26.67
CA LYS A 256 4.31 9.96 -25.83
C LYS A 256 5.56 10.06 -24.97
N LEU A 257 5.92 8.99 -24.29
CA LEU A 257 7.02 8.98 -23.33
C LEU A 257 8.39 9.20 -23.98
N ILE A 258 8.60 8.74 -25.22
CA ILE A 258 9.86 9.04 -25.94
C ILE A 258 10.11 10.54 -26.12
N HIS A 259 9.06 11.37 -26.14
CA HIS A 259 9.18 12.82 -26.23
C HIS A 259 9.27 13.44 -24.83
N THR A 260 8.48 12.94 -23.88
CA THR A 260 8.44 13.46 -22.50
C THR A 260 9.71 13.13 -21.70
N TRP A 261 10.35 12.00 -21.96
CA TRP A 261 11.55 11.52 -21.26
C TRP A 261 12.82 11.58 -22.10
N LYS A 262 12.78 12.27 -23.26
CA LYS A 262 13.89 12.33 -24.23
C LYS A 262 15.24 12.79 -23.64
N ASP A 263 15.19 13.65 -22.62
CA ASP A 263 16.38 14.25 -22.01
C ASP A 263 17.00 13.36 -20.93
N VAL A 264 16.30 12.27 -20.55
CA VAL A 264 16.68 11.40 -19.42
C VAL A 264 16.85 9.95 -19.85
N LEU A 265 16.11 9.50 -20.87
CA LEU A 265 16.06 8.09 -21.30
C LEU A 265 16.14 7.98 -22.83
N SER A 266 16.87 6.98 -23.29
CA SER A 266 16.89 6.55 -24.70
C SER A 266 15.56 5.91 -25.13
N PRO A 267 15.26 5.86 -26.45
CA PRO A 267 14.07 5.17 -26.94
C PRO A 267 13.98 3.70 -26.49
N MET A 268 15.11 2.99 -26.40
CA MET A 268 15.15 1.61 -25.91
C MET A 268 14.75 1.51 -24.43
N GLU A 269 15.27 2.38 -23.57
CA GLU A 269 14.92 2.39 -22.15
C GLU A 269 13.44 2.74 -21.92
N VAL A 270 12.90 3.68 -22.70
CA VAL A 270 11.46 3.99 -22.66
C VAL A 270 10.64 2.78 -23.09
N ALA A 271 11.05 2.06 -24.15
CA ALA A 271 10.38 0.85 -24.60
C ALA A 271 10.36 -0.22 -23.52
N GLU A 272 11.50 -0.49 -22.86
CA GLU A 272 11.59 -1.48 -21.80
C GLU A 272 10.75 -1.11 -20.57
N LYS A 273 10.74 0.17 -20.16
CA LYS A 273 9.84 0.64 -19.10
C LYS A 273 8.37 0.42 -19.48
N VAL A 274 7.94 0.83 -20.66
CA VAL A 274 6.54 0.65 -21.09
C VAL A 274 6.15 -0.82 -21.13
N LYS A 275 7.00 -1.70 -21.67
CA LYS A 275 6.76 -3.14 -21.72
C LYS A 275 6.67 -3.73 -20.31
N HIS A 276 7.61 -3.38 -19.44
CA HIS A 276 7.63 -3.82 -18.04
C HIS A 276 6.35 -3.45 -17.33
N PHE A 277 5.93 -2.18 -17.42
CA PHE A 277 4.67 -1.72 -16.83
C PHE A 277 3.47 -2.53 -17.32
N PHE A 278 3.26 -2.66 -18.63
CA PHE A 278 2.08 -3.35 -19.15
C PHE A 278 2.09 -4.86 -18.83
N ARG A 279 3.27 -5.49 -18.78
CA ARG A 279 3.41 -6.88 -18.35
C ARG A 279 3.01 -7.03 -16.88
N MET A 280 3.55 -6.22 -15.98
CA MET A 280 3.23 -6.28 -14.55
C MET A 280 1.76 -5.92 -14.28
N TYR A 281 1.25 -4.85 -14.88
CA TYR A 281 -0.15 -4.46 -14.83
C TYR A 281 -1.08 -5.61 -15.24
N SER A 282 -0.80 -6.25 -16.38
CA SER A 282 -1.67 -7.30 -16.92
C SER A 282 -1.61 -8.61 -16.13
N VAL A 283 -0.44 -9.02 -15.64
CA VAL A 283 -0.27 -10.19 -14.76
C VAL A 283 -1.03 -9.98 -13.45
N ASN A 284 -0.97 -8.78 -12.88
CA ASN A 284 -1.54 -8.50 -11.56
C ASN A 284 -2.97 -7.98 -11.59
N ARG A 285 -3.57 -7.69 -12.76
CA ARG A 285 -4.90 -7.06 -12.83
C ARG A 285 -5.98 -7.84 -12.09
N HIS A 286 -5.89 -9.16 -12.06
CA HIS A 286 -6.81 -10.02 -11.30
C HIS A 286 -6.89 -9.66 -9.80
N LYS A 287 -5.88 -9.00 -9.22
CA LYS A 287 -5.92 -8.53 -7.83
C LYS A 287 -6.91 -7.37 -7.64
N MET A 288 -7.13 -6.56 -8.67
CA MET A 288 -8.04 -5.41 -8.63
C MET A 288 -9.51 -5.79 -8.58
N THR A 289 -9.86 -7.01 -9.01
CA THR A 289 -11.24 -7.51 -8.92
C THR A 289 -11.70 -7.73 -7.48
N THR A 290 -10.76 -7.87 -6.54
CA THR A 290 -11.01 -8.12 -5.12
C THR A 290 -10.29 -7.10 -4.22
N VAL A 291 -9.93 -5.93 -4.77
CA VAL A 291 -9.31 -4.87 -3.98
C VAL A 291 -10.35 -4.22 -3.06
N THR A 292 -9.90 -3.73 -1.91
CA THR A 292 -10.74 -2.98 -0.96
C THR A 292 -11.39 -1.77 -1.64
N PRO A 293 -12.71 -1.54 -1.47
CA PRO A 293 -13.35 -0.33 -1.95
C PRO A 293 -12.68 0.91 -1.34
N SER A 294 -12.32 1.85 -2.21
CA SER A 294 -11.48 2.98 -1.83
C SER A 294 -12.18 4.31 -2.07
N TYR A 295 -11.84 5.31 -1.26
CA TYR A 295 -12.24 6.70 -1.53
C TYR A 295 -11.75 7.12 -2.92
N HIS A 296 -12.62 7.78 -3.69
CA HIS A 296 -12.29 8.26 -5.02
C HIS A 296 -11.68 9.66 -4.93
N ALA A 297 -10.41 9.80 -5.32
CA ALA A 297 -9.71 11.08 -5.39
C ALA A 297 -9.11 11.28 -6.79
N GLU A 298 -8.20 10.40 -7.20
CA GLU A 298 -7.51 10.53 -8.47
C GLU A 298 -8.37 10.12 -9.68
N SER A 299 -8.36 10.99 -10.70
CA SER A 299 -9.03 10.72 -12.00
C SER A 299 -8.34 9.63 -12.82
N TYR A 300 -7.26 9.04 -12.32
CA TYR A 300 -6.56 7.92 -12.93
C TYR A 300 -6.70 6.59 -12.16
N SER A 301 -7.64 6.52 -11.21
CA SER A 301 -7.87 5.32 -10.39
C SER A 301 -8.01 4.02 -11.21
N PRO A 302 -7.38 2.91 -10.76
CA PRO A 302 -7.50 1.60 -11.37
C PRO A 302 -8.69 0.77 -10.82
N ASP A 303 -9.59 1.34 -10.00
CA ASP A 303 -10.75 0.64 -9.42
C ASP A 303 -11.58 -0.08 -10.49
N ASP A 304 -11.75 -1.39 -10.35
CA ASP A 304 -12.46 -2.22 -11.32
C ASP A 304 -13.97 -2.27 -11.09
N ASN A 305 -14.45 -1.88 -9.91
CA ASN A 305 -15.85 -2.01 -9.54
C ASN A 305 -16.75 -1.00 -10.26
N ARG A 306 -16.27 0.22 -10.44
CA ARG A 306 -17.09 1.33 -10.97
C ARG A 306 -16.35 2.21 -11.96
N PHE A 307 -15.07 2.50 -11.72
CA PHE A 307 -14.41 3.59 -12.44
C PHE A 307 -13.59 3.14 -13.66
N ASP A 308 -12.95 1.98 -13.60
CA ASP A 308 -12.01 1.49 -14.62
C ASP A 308 -12.28 0.04 -14.98
N LEU A 309 -13.43 -0.19 -15.61
CA LEU A 309 -13.85 -1.50 -16.11
C LEU A 309 -12.85 -2.02 -17.15
N ARG A 310 -12.17 -3.14 -16.87
CA ARG A 310 -11.14 -3.72 -17.74
C ARG A 310 -11.19 -5.26 -17.69
N PRO A 311 -10.66 -5.96 -18.71
CA PRO A 311 -10.37 -7.38 -18.58
C PRO A 311 -9.42 -7.63 -17.40
N PHE A 312 -9.51 -8.82 -16.80
CA PHE A 312 -8.56 -9.29 -15.78
C PHE A 312 -7.83 -10.58 -16.20
N LEU A 313 -8.19 -11.14 -17.35
CA LEU A 313 -7.48 -12.20 -18.05
C LEU A 313 -6.93 -11.65 -19.37
N TYR A 314 -5.67 -11.23 -19.35
CA TYR A 314 -4.98 -10.68 -20.51
C TYR A 314 -4.02 -11.69 -21.14
N ASN A 315 -3.73 -11.54 -22.44
CA ASN A 315 -2.47 -12.02 -22.99
C ASN A 315 -1.35 -11.08 -22.51
N THR A 316 -0.63 -11.51 -21.47
CA THR A 316 0.40 -10.72 -20.78
C THR A 316 1.68 -10.55 -21.60
N GLY A 317 1.81 -11.23 -22.74
CA GLY A 317 2.91 -11.05 -23.68
C GLY A 317 2.75 -9.83 -24.58
N TRP A 318 1.54 -9.27 -24.72
CA TRP A 318 1.24 -8.09 -25.55
C TRP A 318 1.91 -8.14 -26.94
N VAL A 319 1.94 -9.32 -27.54
CA VAL A 319 2.84 -9.69 -28.65
C VAL A 319 2.76 -8.71 -29.82
N TRP A 320 1.55 -8.29 -30.19
CA TRP A 320 1.36 -7.33 -31.28
C TRP A 320 1.91 -5.95 -30.91
N GLN A 321 1.49 -5.43 -29.76
CA GLN A 321 1.82 -4.08 -29.31
C GLN A 321 3.32 -3.93 -29.05
N PHE A 322 3.96 -4.93 -28.44
CA PHE A 322 5.40 -4.91 -28.16
C PHE A 322 6.23 -5.02 -29.44
N ARG A 323 5.76 -5.79 -30.44
CA ARG A 323 6.38 -5.80 -31.77
C ARG A 323 6.29 -4.44 -32.46
N CYS A 324 5.16 -3.74 -32.37
CA CYS A 324 5.05 -2.37 -32.90
C CYS A 324 6.05 -1.41 -32.23
N ILE A 325 6.22 -1.50 -30.91
CA ILE A 325 7.23 -0.72 -30.18
C ILE A 325 8.64 -1.04 -30.71
N ASN A 326 8.99 -2.32 -30.81
CA ASN A 326 10.31 -2.75 -31.29
C ASN A 326 10.60 -2.21 -32.69
N ASN A 327 9.65 -2.34 -33.63
CA ASN A 327 9.80 -1.82 -34.98
C ASN A 327 10.05 -0.30 -34.99
N GLN A 328 9.37 0.45 -34.12
CA GLN A 328 9.56 1.90 -34.02
C GLN A 328 10.92 2.27 -33.44
N VAL A 329 11.40 1.55 -32.42
CA VAL A 329 12.74 1.74 -31.85
C VAL A 329 13.81 1.49 -32.93
N SER A 330 13.72 0.38 -33.66
CA SER A 330 14.67 0.07 -34.74
C SER A 330 14.67 1.12 -35.86
N GLN A 331 13.50 1.66 -36.22
CA GLN A 331 13.42 2.76 -37.19
C GLN A 331 14.07 4.05 -36.70
N MET A 332 13.91 4.38 -35.41
CA MET A 332 14.53 5.56 -34.81
C MET A 332 16.05 5.43 -34.79
N GLU A 333 16.57 4.28 -34.35
CA GLU A 333 18.02 3.99 -34.34
C GLU A 333 18.62 4.07 -35.74
N ALA A 334 17.93 3.51 -36.75
CA ALA A 334 18.36 3.57 -38.14
C ALA A 334 18.38 5.00 -38.72
N ASN A 335 17.50 5.89 -38.23
CA ASN A 335 17.45 7.28 -38.66
C ASN A 335 18.49 8.17 -37.97
N THR A 336 18.89 7.84 -36.73
CA THR A 336 19.99 8.53 -36.04
C THR A 336 21.37 8.22 -36.66
N LEU A 337 21.48 7.06 -37.34
CA LEU A 337 22.70 6.62 -38.03
C LEU A 337 22.82 7.13 -39.47
N LYS A 338 21.83 7.85 -40.00
CA LYS A 338 21.92 8.50 -41.31
C LYS A 338 22.50 9.91 -41.15
N PRO A 339 23.60 10.25 -41.86
CA PRO A 339 24.32 11.50 -41.69
C PRO A 339 23.52 12.74 -42.11
#